data_AF-A0A3C0GFK9-F1
#
_entry.id   AF-A0A3C0GFK9-F1
#
_cell.length_a   1.000
_cell.length_b   1.000
_cell.length_c   1.000
_cell.angle_alpha   90.00
_cell.angle_beta   90.00
_cell.angle_gamma   90.00
#
_symmetry.space_group_name_H-M   'P 1'
#
loop_
_entity.id
_entity.type
_entity.pdbx_description
1 polymer ?
#
loop_
_entity_poly.entity_id
_entity_poly.type
_entity_poly.pdbx_seq_one_letter_code
_entity_poly.pdbx_strand_id
1 'polypeptide(L)'
;NDAYSYKLHDLTHSHFGSIGVLFAYRDKRQDKSDVKIMASYRLLLEYTLQFLNATLKNKEKAKEFIEKSPDENGISETLVSKKMKKAHSREFKFLDFNNLALHQNYRDLVPLYQKTIAKHPTLKLEESMLNSLGLRLSFNAGKMEQGINVFLLAIHIYPNSANLYDSLALAYLYNKDNKNAISNYKKSLELNPKNQNAINILKELEE
;
A
#
# COMPACT_ATOMS: atom_id res chain seq x y z
N ASN A 1 -2.57 -4.01 9.84
CA ASN A 1 -3.43 -3.93 11.04
C ASN A 1 -2.58 -4.19 12.25
N ASP A 2 -2.74 -3.39 13.29
CA ASP A 2 -2.03 -3.60 14.56
C ASP A 2 -2.39 -4.97 15.14
N ALA A 3 -1.44 -5.57 15.85
CA ALA A 3 -1.66 -6.82 16.54
C ALA A 3 -1.75 -6.56 18.05
N TYR A 4 -2.85 -7.01 18.63
CA TYR A 4 -3.13 -6.92 20.07
C TYR A 4 -3.11 -8.34 20.65
N SER A 5 -2.40 -8.53 21.76
CA SER A 5 -2.37 -9.77 22.52
C SER A 5 -2.72 -9.47 23.96
N TYR A 6 -3.77 -10.12 24.46
CA TYR A 6 -4.23 -10.00 25.84
C TYR A 6 -4.03 -11.33 26.55
N LYS A 7 -3.49 -11.29 27.76
CA LYS A 7 -3.39 -12.43 28.65
C LYS A 7 -4.22 -12.16 29.90
N LEU A 8 -5.24 -12.97 30.11
CA LEU A 8 -6.08 -12.94 31.31
C LEU A 8 -5.51 -13.92 32.32
N HIS A 9 -5.05 -13.41 33.47
CA HIS A 9 -4.22 -14.17 34.42
C HIS A 9 -5.01 -15.17 35.27
N ASP A 10 -6.31 -14.91 35.46
CA ASP A 10 -7.20 -15.76 36.25
C ASP A 10 -8.15 -16.61 35.39
N LEU A 11 -8.00 -16.57 34.06
CA LEU A 11 -8.75 -17.40 33.13
C LEU A 11 -8.12 -18.80 33.08
N THR A 12 -8.87 -19.83 33.49
CA THR A 12 -8.40 -21.22 33.47
C THR A 12 -9.09 -22.03 32.39
N HIS A 13 -8.35 -23.00 31.84
CA HIS A 13 -8.75 -23.77 30.66
C HIS A 13 -9.96 -24.68 30.92
N SER A 14 -10.23 -25.06 32.17
CA SER A 14 -11.27 -26.03 32.53
C SER A 14 -12.69 -25.60 32.12
N HIS A 15 -12.96 -24.29 32.10
CA HIS A 15 -14.25 -23.71 31.68
C HIS A 15 -14.44 -23.56 30.17
N PHE A 16 -13.39 -23.81 29.37
CA PHE A 16 -13.43 -23.78 27.91
C PHE A 16 -13.17 -25.16 27.28
N GLY A 17 -13.09 -26.20 28.11
CA GLY A 17 -12.91 -27.58 27.68
C GLY A 17 -14.22 -28.28 27.34
N SER A 18 -14.12 -29.51 26.85
CA SER A 18 -15.28 -30.38 26.65
C SER A 18 -16.01 -30.65 27.99
N ILE A 19 -17.25 -31.14 27.93
CA ILE A 19 -18.06 -31.53 29.11
C ILE A 19 -17.24 -32.36 30.13
N GLY A 20 -16.39 -33.28 29.66
CA GLY A 20 -15.53 -34.08 30.54
C GLY A 20 -14.49 -33.29 31.32
N VAL A 21 -14.00 -32.16 30.78
CA VAL A 21 -13.07 -31.24 31.47
C VAL A 21 -13.81 -30.33 32.44
N LEU A 22 -15.05 -29.94 32.12
CA LEU A 22 -15.91 -29.12 33.00
C LEU A 22 -16.27 -29.85 34.30
N PHE A 23 -16.48 -31.17 34.22
CA PHE A 23 -16.84 -32.03 35.36
C PHE A 23 -15.65 -32.81 35.95
N ALA A 24 -14.43 -32.61 35.44
CA ALA A 24 -13.23 -33.21 36.01
C ALA A 24 -12.87 -32.61 37.38
N TYR A 25 -12.15 -33.38 38.19
CA TYR A 25 -11.55 -32.87 39.43
C TYR A 25 -10.59 -31.71 39.12
N ARG A 26 -10.83 -30.56 39.75
CA ARG A 26 -10.00 -29.36 39.58
C ARG A 26 -8.68 -29.48 40.33
N ASP A 27 -7.58 -29.10 39.70
CA ASP A 27 -6.30 -28.96 40.40
C ASP A 27 -6.29 -27.60 41.11
N LYS A 28 -6.55 -27.61 42.42
CA LYS A 28 -6.58 -26.38 43.25
C LYS A 28 -5.28 -25.56 43.24
N ARG A 29 -4.17 -26.13 42.76
CA ARG A 29 -2.90 -25.41 42.58
C ARG A 29 -2.86 -24.59 41.30
N GLN A 30 -3.62 -24.98 40.29
CA GLN A 30 -3.66 -24.35 38.96
C GLN A 30 -4.97 -23.59 38.72
N ASP A 31 -6.10 -24.18 39.12
CA ASP A 31 -7.42 -23.61 38.94
C ASP A 31 -7.70 -22.49 39.94
N LYS A 32 -8.21 -21.36 39.43
CA LYS A 32 -8.71 -20.26 40.25
C LYS A 32 -10.13 -20.57 40.74
N SER A 33 -10.60 -19.80 41.73
CA SER A 33 -12.00 -19.86 42.17
C SER A 33 -12.95 -19.46 41.04
N ASP A 34 -14.16 -20.02 41.01
CA ASP A 34 -15.20 -19.68 40.01
C ASP A 34 -15.42 -18.16 39.88
N VAL A 35 -15.43 -17.42 40.99
CA VAL A 35 -15.60 -15.96 41.00
C VAL A 35 -14.52 -15.26 40.17
N LYS A 36 -13.26 -15.65 40.33
CA LYS A 36 -12.11 -15.08 39.60
C LYS A 36 -12.14 -15.45 38.12
N ILE A 37 -12.55 -16.68 37.82
CA ILE A 37 -12.68 -17.17 36.43
C ILE A 37 -13.80 -16.41 35.72
N MET A 38 -14.97 -16.27 36.34
CA MET A 38 -16.10 -15.53 35.77
C MET A 38 -15.77 -14.04 35.59
N ALA A 39 -15.04 -13.43 36.52
CA ALA A 39 -14.54 -12.06 36.36
C ALA A 39 -13.60 -11.95 35.15
N SER A 40 -12.68 -12.90 34.97
CA SER A 40 -11.81 -12.96 33.79
C SER A 40 -12.59 -13.19 32.50
N TYR A 41 -13.62 -14.04 32.52
CA TYR A 41 -14.48 -14.29 31.37
C TYR A 41 -15.21 -13.02 30.93
N ARG A 42 -15.75 -12.25 31.89
CA ARG A 42 -16.37 -10.95 31.62
C ARG A 42 -15.38 -10.00 30.94
N LEU A 43 -14.14 -9.93 31.42
CA LEU A 43 -13.10 -9.10 30.80
C LEU A 43 -12.79 -9.57 29.38
N LEU A 44 -12.68 -10.88 29.13
CA LEU A 44 -12.48 -11.42 27.78
C LEU A 44 -13.58 -10.96 26.82
N LEU A 45 -14.84 -11.06 27.24
CA LEU A 45 -15.99 -10.62 26.45
C LEU A 45 -15.96 -9.11 26.20
N GLU A 46 -15.61 -8.32 27.21
CA GLU A 46 -15.52 -6.86 27.10
C GLU A 46 -14.44 -6.44 26.10
N TYR A 47 -13.21 -6.96 26.24
CA TYR A 47 -12.12 -6.68 25.29
C TYR A 47 -12.46 -7.14 23.87
N THR A 48 -13.11 -8.31 23.72
CA THR A 48 -13.56 -8.81 22.41
C THR A 48 -14.61 -7.88 21.80
N LEU A 49 -15.60 -7.45 22.59
CA LEU A 49 -16.64 -6.54 22.15
C LEU A 49 -16.06 -5.19 21.73
N GLN A 50 -15.14 -4.62 22.51
CA GLN A 50 -14.49 -3.36 22.16
C GLN A 50 -13.65 -3.50 20.90
N PHE A 51 -12.91 -4.60 20.74
CA PHE A 51 -12.17 -4.88 19.51
C PHE A 51 -13.09 -4.95 18.29
N LEU A 52 -14.21 -5.67 18.38
CA LEU A 52 -15.19 -5.75 17.27
C LEU A 52 -15.86 -4.40 16.98
N ASN A 53 -16.19 -3.63 18.02
CA ASN A 53 -16.75 -2.28 17.85
C ASN A 53 -15.74 -1.32 17.19
N ALA A 54 -14.47 -1.41 17.54
CA ALA A 54 -13.41 -0.60 16.95
C ALA A 54 -13.17 -0.97 15.48
N THR A 55 -13.11 -2.27 15.17
CA THR A 55 -12.72 -2.78 13.84
C THR A 55 -13.86 -2.84 12.85
N LEU A 56 -15.05 -3.28 13.26
CA LEU A 56 -16.20 -3.50 12.37
C LEU A 56 -17.16 -2.32 12.35
N LYS A 57 -17.30 -1.61 13.47
CA LYS A 57 -18.24 -0.49 13.62
C LYS A 57 -17.56 0.88 13.66
N ASN A 58 -16.23 0.92 13.57
CA ASN A 58 -15.43 2.15 13.56
C ASN A 58 -15.73 3.10 14.75
N LYS A 59 -16.09 2.56 15.93
CA LYS A 59 -16.45 3.39 17.09
C LYS A 59 -15.22 3.99 17.74
N GLU A 60 -15.13 5.32 17.81
CA GLU A 60 -13.96 6.03 18.36
C GLU A 60 -13.63 5.67 19.80
N LYS A 61 -14.62 5.62 20.70
CA LYS A 61 -14.41 5.20 22.10
C LYS A 61 -13.83 3.79 22.21
N ALA A 62 -14.20 2.89 21.30
CA ALA A 62 -13.71 1.51 21.29
C ALA A 62 -12.28 1.43 20.76
N LYS A 63 -11.92 2.27 19.77
CA LYS A 63 -10.53 2.41 19.31
C LYS A 63 -9.62 2.91 20.42
N GLU A 64 -10.06 3.95 21.12
CA GLU A 64 -9.32 4.51 22.27
C GLU A 64 -9.11 3.43 23.35
N PHE A 65 -10.16 2.66 23.67
CA PHE A 65 -10.07 1.56 24.63
C PHE A 65 -9.03 0.50 24.23
N ILE A 66 -9.02 0.05 22.96
CA ILE A 66 -8.06 -0.98 22.54
C ILE A 66 -6.63 -0.46 22.36
N GLU A 67 -6.40 0.85 22.32
CA GLU A 67 -5.07 1.48 22.27
C GLU A 67 -4.47 1.65 23.68
N LYS A 68 -5.30 2.02 24.66
CA LYS A 68 -4.92 2.17 26.07
C LYS A 68 -4.42 0.89 26.74
N SER A 69 -3.55 1.02 27.73
CA SER A 69 -3.17 -0.05 28.63
C SER A 69 -4.37 -0.51 29.49
N PRO A 70 -4.33 -1.72 30.08
CA PRO A 70 -5.34 -2.16 31.03
C PRO A 70 -5.58 -1.13 32.16
N ASP A 71 -4.51 -0.62 32.77
CA ASP A 71 -4.62 0.34 33.88
C ASP A 71 -5.24 1.68 33.44
N GLU A 72 -4.93 2.15 32.23
CA GLU A 72 -5.55 3.36 31.65
C GLU A 72 -7.05 3.18 31.38
N ASN A 73 -7.51 1.93 31.24
CA ASN A 73 -8.93 1.59 31.16
C ASN A 73 -9.55 1.27 32.54
N GLY A 74 -8.82 1.46 33.63
CA GLY A 74 -9.27 1.16 34.99
C GLY A 74 -9.28 -0.33 35.33
N ILE A 75 -8.53 -1.15 34.59
CA ILE A 75 -8.45 -2.61 34.76
C ILE A 75 -7.03 -2.96 35.22
N SER A 76 -6.91 -3.50 36.43
CA SER A 76 -5.62 -3.88 37.02
C SER A 76 -4.78 -4.77 36.10
N GLU A 77 -3.52 -4.39 35.85
CA GLU A 77 -2.55 -5.19 35.09
C GLU A 77 -2.31 -6.61 35.66
N THR A 78 -2.59 -6.82 36.94
CA THR A 78 -2.53 -8.16 37.55
C THR A 78 -3.62 -9.11 37.07
N LEU A 79 -4.74 -8.57 36.55
CA LEU A 79 -5.85 -9.34 35.98
C LEU A 79 -5.67 -9.56 34.48
N VAL A 80 -5.22 -8.53 33.75
CA VAL A 80 -5.02 -8.56 32.30
C VAL A 80 -3.70 -7.90 31.95
N SER A 81 -2.83 -8.59 31.23
CA SER A 81 -1.68 -7.98 30.57
C SER A 81 -1.91 -7.84 29.07
N LYS A 82 -1.45 -6.74 28.50
CA LYS A 82 -1.58 -6.42 27.08
C LYS A 82 -0.21 -6.26 26.44
N LYS A 83 -0.04 -6.83 25.25
CA LYS A 83 1.06 -6.54 24.34
C LYS A 83 0.50 -6.03 23.02
N MET A 84 1.09 -4.96 22.51
CA MET A 84 0.71 -4.38 21.23
C MET A 84 1.91 -4.31 20.32
N LYS A 85 1.73 -4.74 19.07
CA LYS A 85 2.67 -4.51 17.99
C LYS A 85 1.97 -3.66 16.94
N LYS A 86 2.43 -2.41 16.81
CA LYS A 86 1.92 -1.53 15.74
C LYS A 86 2.23 -2.15 14.38
N ALA A 87 1.26 -2.08 13.49
CA ALA A 87 1.47 -2.40 12.10
C ALA A 87 2.60 -1.50 11.59
N HIS A 88 3.63 -2.12 11.03
CA HIS A 88 4.53 -1.35 10.19
C HIS A 88 3.72 -0.95 8.95
N SER A 89 3.42 0.34 8.81
CA SER A 89 2.83 0.83 7.57
C SER A 89 3.87 0.63 6.48
N ARG A 90 3.69 -0.38 5.64
CA ARG A 90 4.51 -0.53 4.45
C ARG A 90 4.34 0.76 3.64
N GLU A 91 5.46 1.43 3.36
CA GLU A 91 5.45 2.61 2.49
C GLU A 91 4.83 2.25 1.14
N PHE A 92 4.02 3.16 0.62
CA PHE A 92 3.45 3.03 -0.71
C PHE A 92 4.56 3.33 -1.73
N LYS A 93 4.99 2.30 -2.46
CA LYS A 93 6.14 2.39 -3.38
C LYS A 93 5.70 2.38 -4.84
N PHE A 94 6.66 2.55 -5.74
CA PHE A 94 6.47 2.45 -7.18
C PHE A 94 5.66 1.21 -7.60
N LEU A 95 5.95 0.05 -7.01
CA LEU A 95 5.25 -1.20 -7.34
C LEU A 95 3.75 -1.11 -7.02
N ASP A 96 3.38 -0.46 -5.92
CA ASP A 96 1.99 -0.31 -5.50
C ASP A 96 1.26 0.66 -6.46
N PHE A 97 1.91 1.75 -6.87
CA PHE A 97 1.40 2.64 -7.93
C PHE A 97 1.23 1.90 -9.26
N ASN A 98 2.23 1.11 -9.66
CA ASN A 98 2.20 0.35 -10.91
C ASN A 98 1.07 -0.69 -10.94
N ASN A 99 0.76 -1.30 -9.79
CA ASN A 99 -0.39 -2.20 -9.68
C ASN A 99 -1.71 -1.45 -9.86
N LEU A 100 -1.87 -0.26 -9.28
CA LEU A 100 -3.05 0.58 -9.52
C LEU A 100 -3.17 0.97 -11.00
N ALA A 101 -2.06 1.39 -11.62
CA ALA A 101 -2.00 1.72 -13.03
C ALA A 101 -2.41 0.52 -13.91
N LEU A 102 -1.92 -0.67 -13.59
CA LEU A 102 -2.27 -1.91 -14.29
C LEU A 102 -3.77 -2.22 -14.21
N HIS A 103 -4.41 -2.04 -13.04
CA HIS A 103 -5.85 -2.28 -12.87
C HIS A 103 -6.74 -1.41 -13.77
N GLN A 104 -6.27 -0.20 -14.11
CA GLN A 104 -6.95 0.70 -15.05
C GLN A 104 -6.32 0.67 -16.46
N ASN A 105 -5.57 -0.39 -16.80
CA ASN A 105 -4.90 -0.57 -18.09
C ASN A 105 -4.01 0.62 -18.51
N TYR A 106 -3.36 1.25 -17.55
CA TYR A 106 -2.52 2.44 -17.75
C TYR A 106 -3.24 3.62 -18.41
N ARG A 107 -4.57 3.71 -18.31
CA ARG A 107 -5.33 4.90 -18.69
C ARG A 107 -5.30 5.92 -17.55
N ASP A 108 -5.56 7.19 -17.83
CA ASP A 108 -5.73 8.26 -16.82
C ASP A 108 -4.64 8.32 -15.73
N LEU A 109 -3.38 8.13 -16.12
CA LEU A 109 -2.26 8.02 -15.19
C LEU A 109 -1.94 9.32 -14.45
N VAL A 110 -2.12 10.48 -15.09
CA VAL A 110 -1.88 11.78 -14.45
C VAL A 110 -2.87 12.03 -13.30
N PRO A 111 -4.21 11.90 -13.50
CA PRO A 111 -5.16 11.96 -12.38
C PRO A 111 -4.88 10.92 -11.28
N LEU A 112 -4.53 9.69 -11.65
CA LEU A 112 -4.17 8.65 -10.68
C LEU A 112 -2.95 9.06 -9.85
N TYR A 113 -1.91 9.59 -10.49
CA TYR A 113 -0.71 10.05 -9.82
C TYR A 113 -1.01 11.17 -8.83
N GLN A 114 -1.75 12.21 -9.25
CA GLN A 114 -2.15 13.33 -8.41
C GLN A 114 -2.94 12.87 -7.16
N LYS A 115 -3.89 11.96 -7.35
CA LYS A 115 -4.65 11.36 -6.23
C LYS A 115 -3.77 10.52 -5.31
N THR A 116 -2.78 9.83 -5.86
CA THR A 116 -1.89 8.95 -5.10
C THR A 116 -0.92 9.75 -4.25
N ILE A 117 -0.27 10.78 -4.78
CA ILE A 117 0.65 11.63 -4.01
C ILE A 117 -0.06 12.41 -2.91
N ALA A 118 -1.35 12.77 -3.10
CA ALA A 118 -2.15 13.39 -2.06
C ALA A 118 -2.36 12.48 -0.84
N LYS A 119 -2.42 11.15 -1.05
CA LYS A 119 -2.55 10.14 0.03
C LYS A 119 -1.20 9.62 0.52
N HIS A 120 -0.19 9.63 -0.34
CA HIS A 120 1.14 9.09 -0.10
C HIS A 120 2.20 10.11 -0.54
N PRO A 121 2.44 11.18 0.24
CA PRO A 121 3.36 12.26 -0.15
C PRO A 121 4.82 11.82 -0.29
N THR A 122 5.18 10.68 0.29
CA THR A 122 6.53 10.09 0.21
C THR A 122 6.75 9.26 -1.06
N LEU A 123 5.70 9.04 -1.87
CA LEU A 123 5.82 8.31 -3.13
C LEU A 123 6.71 9.08 -4.11
N LYS A 124 7.80 8.44 -4.52
CA LYS A 124 8.65 8.90 -5.62
C LYS A 124 8.52 7.94 -6.81
N LEU A 125 8.23 8.49 -7.97
CA LEU A 125 8.26 7.78 -9.24
C LEU A 125 9.50 8.22 -10.01
N GLU A 126 10.61 7.51 -9.81
CA GLU A 126 11.89 7.88 -10.41
C GLU A 126 11.82 7.87 -11.94
N GLU A 127 12.44 8.86 -12.57
CA GLU A 127 12.50 9.03 -14.03
C GLU A 127 12.95 7.74 -14.74
N SER A 128 14.02 7.12 -14.24
CA SER A 128 14.59 5.89 -14.81
C SER A 128 13.63 4.70 -14.76
N MET A 129 12.81 4.59 -13.70
CA MET A 129 11.80 3.53 -13.57
C MET A 129 10.66 3.74 -14.56
N LEU A 130 10.18 4.97 -14.71
CA LEU A 130 9.14 5.32 -15.68
C LEU A 130 9.62 5.12 -17.11
N ASN A 131 10.85 5.54 -17.42
CA ASN A 131 11.46 5.34 -18.73
C ASN A 131 11.54 3.84 -19.08
N SER A 132 12.06 3.03 -18.15
CA SER A 132 12.24 1.59 -18.34
C SER A 132 10.89 0.86 -18.50
N LEU A 133 9.87 1.26 -17.74
CA LEU A 133 8.51 0.74 -17.85
C LEU A 133 7.86 1.14 -19.19
N GLY A 134 7.98 2.41 -19.57
CA GLY A 134 7.47 2.96 -20.83
C GLY A 134 8.04 2.23 -22.04
N LEU A 135 9.36 2.06 -22.12
CA LEU A 135 10.01 1.30 -23.20
C LEU A 135 9.52 -0.15 -23.23
N ARG A 136 9.52 -0.84 -22.09
CA ARG A 136 9.11 -2.26 -22.01
C ARG A 136 7.66 -2.48 -22.47
N LEU A 137 6.75 -1.57 -22.13
CA LEU A 137 5.36 -1.65 -22.58
C LEU A 137 5.20 -1.26 -24.05
N SER A 138 5.92 -0.23 -24.50
CA SER A 138 5.85 0.29 -25.88
C SER A 138 6.25 -0.76 -26.91
N PHE A 139 7.30 -1.54 -26.62
CA PHE A 139 7.80 -2.60 -27.50
C PHE A 139 7.16 -3.97 -27.27
N ASN A 140 6.11 -4.05 -26.46
CA ASN A 140 5.33 -5.26 -26.28
C ASN A 140 4.07 -5.19 -27.16
N ALA A 141 3.94 -6.14 -28.08
CA ALA A 141 2.78 -6.23 -28.98
C ALA A 141 1.47 -6.31 -28.16
N GLY A 142 0.59 -5.33 -28.35
CA GLY A 142 -0.68 -5.21 -27.62
C GLY A 142 -0.64 -4.34 -26.37
N LYS A 143 0.52 -3.79 -25.99
CA LYS A 143 0.66 -2.87 -24.83
C LYS A 143 1.25 -1.51 -25.20
N MET A 144 1.39 -1.24 -26.49
CA MET A 144 2.05 -0.03 -26.99
C MET A 144 1.43 1.26 -26.45
N GLU A 145 0.10 1.36 -26.47
CA GLU A 145 -0.66 2.49 -25.92
C GLU A 145 -0.36 2.71 -24.42
N GLN A 146 -0.19 1.62 -23.67
CA GLN A 146 0.12 1.67 -22.24
C GLN A 146 1.52 2.27 -22.00
N GLY A 147 2.49 1.92 -22.85
CA GLY A 147 3.83 2.50 -22.82
C GLY A 147 3.83 4.00 -23.12
N ILE A 148 3.09 4.42 -24.14
CA ILE A 148 2.88 5.84 -24.46
C ILE A 148 2.26 6.58 -23.26
N ASN A 149 1.23 6.02 -22.62
CA ASN A 149 0.61 6.65 -21.45
C ASN A 149 1.58 6.79 -20.27
N VAL A 150 2.45 5.79 -20.04
CA VAL A 150 3.51 5.88 -19.02
C VAL A 150 4.48 7.01 -19.33
N PHE A 151 4.87 7.19 -20.59
CA PHE A 151 5.71 8.30 -21.00
C PHE A 151 5.03 9.66 -20.83
N LEU A 152 3.73 9.76 -21.15
CA LEU A 152 2.95 10.98 -20.92
C LEU A 152 2.91 11.36 -19.43
N LEU A 153 2.77 10.36 -18.54
CA LEU A 153 2.95 10.58 -17.11
C LEU A 153 4.39 11.02 -16.78
N ALA A 154 5.39 10.37 -17.38
CA ALA A 154 6.80 10.67 -17.10
C ALA A 154 7.16 12.12 -17.45
N ILE A 155 6.77 12.62 -18.62
CA ILE A 155 7.00 14.02 -19.01
C ILE A 155 6.15 15.00 -18.20
N HIS A 156 5.02 14.57 -17.64
CA HIS A 156 4.24 15.39 -16.71
C HIS A 156 5.01 15.61 -15.39
N ILE A 157 5.70 14.58 -14.89
CA ILE A 157 6.50 14.65 -13.65
C ILE A 157 7.86 15.33 -13.92
N TYR A 158 8.45 15.07 -15.09
CA TYR A 158 9.79 15.51 -15.48
C TYR A 158 9.75 16.27 -16.83
N PRO A 159 9.15 17.47 -16.89
CA PRO A 159 8.93 18.20 -18.15
C PRO A 159 10.21 18.74 -18.81
N ASN A 160 11.36 18.63 -18.14
CA ASN A 160 12.66 19.08 -18.67
C ASN A 160 13.60 17.92 -19.01
N SER A 161 13.11 16.67 -19.03
CA SER A 161 13.94 15.52 -19.40
C SER A 161 13.96 15.31 -20.92
N ALA A 162 15.06 15.72 -21.56
CA ALA A 162 15.30 15.44 -22.97
C ALA A 162 15.24 13.93 -23.30
N ASN A 163 15.69 13.09 -22.36
CA ASN A 163 15.72 11.63 -22.50
C ASN A 163 14.32 11.02 -22.52
N LEU A 164 13.39 11.52 -21.71
CA LEU A 164 12.00 11.07 -21.74
C LEU A 164 11.28 11.48 -23.02
N TYR A 165 11.54 12.68 -23.54
CA TYR A 165 11.01 13.10 -24.85
C TYR A 165 11.58 12.25 -25.99
N ASP A 166 12.87 11.92 -25.97
CA ASP A 166 13.50 11.00 -26.93
C ASP A 166 12.85 9.61 -26.88
N SER A 167 12.67 9.07 -25.68
CA SER A 167 12.07 7.74 -25.48
C SER A 167 10.59 7.69 -25.87
N LEU A 168 9.83 8.76 -25.60
CA LEU A 168 8.44 8.89 -26.05
C LEU A 168 8.36 9.04 -27.58
N ALA A 169 9.26 9.79 -28.20
CA ALA A 169 9.34 9.92 -29.65
C ALA A 169 9.60 8.57 -30.31
N LEU A 170 10.51 7.78 -29.74
CA LEU A 170 10.79 6.42 -30.18
C LEU A 170 9.55 5.50 -30.07
N ALA A 171 8.79 5.60 -28.98
CA ALA A 171 7.55 4.85 -28.81
C ALA A 171 6.50 5.23 -29.87
N TYR A 172 6.34 6.53 -30.17
CA TYR A 172 5.46 6.98 -31.26
C TYR A 172 5.93 6.50 -32.64
N LEU A 173 7.23 6.54 -32.91
CA LEU A 173 7.79 6.05 -34.17
C LEU A 173 7.52 4.55 -34.35
N TYR A 174 7.67 3.76 -33.29
CA TYR A 174 7.32 2.33 -33.30
C TYR A 174 5.82 2.11 -33.54
N ASN A 175 4.96 3.03 -33.07
CA ASN A 175 3.53 3.07 -33.37
C ASN A 175 3.18 3.62 -34.77
N LYS A 176 4.19 3.94 -35.60
CA LYS A 176 4.03 4.60 -36.90
C LYS A 176 3.36 5.98 -36.84
N ASP A 177 3.36 6.61 -35.67
CA ASP A 177 2.87 7.97 -35.46
C ASP A 177 4.01 8.97 -35.64
N ASN A 178 4.42 9.15 -36.90
CA ASN A 178 5.56 10.00 -37.26
C ASN A 178 5.33 11.45 -36.82
N LYS A 179 4.09 11.93 -36.83
CA LYS A 179 3.76 13.30 -36.42
C LYS A 179 4.10 13.55 -34.96
N ASN A 180 3.65 12.68 -34.06
CA ASN A 180 3.97 12.82 -32.65
C ASN A 180 5.44 12.47 -32.35
N ALA A 181 6.05 11.54 -33.09
CA ALA A 181 7.47 11.26 -32.98
C ALA A 181 8.33 12.51 -33.29
N ILE A 182 8.09 13.16 -34.43
CA ILE A 182 8.81 14.39 -34.83
C ILE A 182 8.66 15.48 -33.77
N SER A 183 7.45 15.72 -33.26
CA SER A 183 7.21 16.73 -32.24
C SER A 183 8.02 16.47 -30.96
N ASN A 184 8.11 15.21 -30.52
CA ASN A 184 8.83 14.86 -29.30
C ASN A 184 10.36 14.84 -29.50
N TYR A 185 10.87 14.40 -30.65
CA TYR A 185 12.29 14.53 -30.98
C TYR A 185 12.74 15.99 -31.05
N LYS A 186 11.92 16.88 -31.65
CA LYS A 186 12.18 18.32 -31.64
C LYS A 186 12.25 18.87 -30.22
N LYS A 187 11.33 18.46 -29.34
CA LYS A 187 11.36 18.87 -27.93
C LYS A 187 12.59 18.33 -27.18
N SER A 188 13.00 17.09 -27.47
CA SER A 188 14.24 16.51 -26.94
C SER A 188 15.46 17.34 -27.34
N LEU A 189 15.55 17.77 -28.60
CA LEU A 189 16.64 18.61 -29.10
C LEU A 189 16.64 20.03 -28.55
N GLU A 190 15.46 20.61 -28.31
CA GLU A 190 15.33 21.89 -27.64
C GLU A 190 15.97 21.84 -26.23
N LEU A 191 15.74 20.74 -25.51
CA LEU A 191 16.28 20.53 -24.16
C LEU A 191 17.74 20.03 -24.16
N ASN A 192 18.13 19.26 -25.16
CA ASN A 192 19.49 18.76 -25.36
C ASN A 192 19.88 18.80 -26.85
N PRO A 193 20.50 19.90 -27.31
CA PRO A 193 20.90 20.05 -28.71
C PRO A 193 21.93 19.03 -29.21
N LYS A 194 22.55 18.26 -28.31
CA LYS A 194 23.56 17.23 -28.63
C LYS A 194 22.97 15.83 -28.76
N ASN A 195 21.65 15.66 -28.72
CA ASN A 195 21.02 14.35 -28.91
C ASN A 195 21.16 13.90 -30.38
N GLN A 196 22.26 13.20 -30.69
CA GLN A 196 22.55 12.74 -32.04
C GLN A 196 21.49 11.76 -32.58
N ASN A 197 20.86 10.97 -31.69
CA ASN A 197 19.77 10.07 -32.08
C ASN A 197 18.59 10.86 -32.67
N ALA A 198 18.12 11.88 -31.96
CA ALA A 198 17.04 12.74 -32.43
C ALA A 198 17.38 13.48 -33.74
N ILE A 199 18.63 13.95 -33.91
CA ILE A 199 19.09 14.59 -35.15
C ILE A 199 18.97 13.62 -36.34
N ASN A 200 19.48 12.40 -36.18
CA ASN A 200 19.49 11.41 -37.25
C ASN A 200 18.06 11.00 -37.64
N ILE A 201 17.21 10.68 -36.67
CA ILE A 201 15.84 10.27 -36.94
C ILE A 201 15.00 11.39 -37.55
N LEU A 202 15.15 12.64 -37.09
CA LEU A 202 14.42 13.76 -37.71
C LEU A 202 14.81 13.96 -39.16
N LYS A 203 16.11 13.82 -39.49
CA LYS A 203 16.58 13.89 -40.87
C LYS A 203 15.93 12.81 -41.73
N GLU A 204 15.88 11.57 -41.25
CA GLU A 204 15.25 10.45 -41.97
C GLU A 204 13.73 10.61 -42.13
N LEU A 205 13.05 11.30 -41.22
CA LEU A 205 11.60 11.51 -41.25
C LEU A 205 11.18 12.75 -42.05
N GLU A 206 12.10 13.67 -42.34
CA GLU A 206 11.86 14.90 -43.10
C GLU A 206 12.32 14.81 -44.57
N GLU A 207 13.04 13.74 -44.94
CA GLU A 207 13.39 13.36 -46.34
C GLU A 207 12.26 12.58 -47.03
#